data_AF-A0A329XTL0-F1
#
_entry.id   AF-A0A329XTL0-F1
#
_cell.length_a   1.000
_cell.length_b   1.000
_cell.length_c   1.000
_cell.angle_alpha   90.00
_cell.angle_beta   90.00
_cell.angle_gamma   90.00
#
_symmetry.space_group_name_H-M   'P 1'
#
loop_
_entity.id
_entity.type
_entity.pdbx_description
1 polymer ?
#
loop_
_entity_poly.entity_id
_entity_poly.type
_entity_poly.pdbx_seq_one_letter_code
_entity_poly.pdbx_strand_id
1 'polypeptide(L)'
;MSDLVVKDGVLDWLAQDLSRAQGEWEYSWSQLDGGMGAAQAEWSGQAASAADSTYSSASQSGQDLSLMLMELIAAVRYADDLYATAERQVASMWSL
;
A
#
# COMPACT_ATOMS: atom_id res chain seq x y z
N MET A 1 3.25 -2.93 32.41
CA MET A 1 2.76 -2.75 31.03
C MET A 1 2.88 -1.29 30.72
N SER A 2 3.65 -0.91 29.70
CA SER A 2 3.56 0.44 29.14
C SER A 2 2.17 0.57 28.52
N ASP A 3 1.37 1.55 28.95
CA ASP A 3 0.12 1.89 28.27
C ASP A 3 0.46 2.16 26.80
N LEU A 4 0.01 1.28 25.90
CA LEU A 4 0.00 1.60 24.48
C LEU A 4 -1.07 2.69 24.32
N VAL A 5 -0.64 3.94 24.45
CA VAL A 5 -1.46 5.10 24.09
C VAL A 5 -1.42 5.21 22.57
N VAL A 6 -2.19 4.37 21.90
CA VAL A 6 -2.59 4.68 20.52
C VAL A 6 -3.57 5.83 20.64
N LYS A 7 -3.18 6.98 20.09
CA LYS A 7 -4.10 8.12 20.02
C LYS A 7 -5.27 7.75 19.12
N ASP A 8 -6.46 7.96 19.63
CA ASP A 8 -7.72 7.72 18.93
C ASP A 8 -7.70 8.35 17.52
N GLY A 9 -8.12 7.59 16.52
CA GLY A 9 -8.15 7.97 15.11
C GLY A 9 -6.80 8.03 14.37
N VAL A 10 -5.64 7.80 15.01
CA VAL A 10 -4.33 7.81 14.31
C VAL A 10 -4.18 6.64 13.34
N LEU A 11 -4.67 5.45 13.72
CA LEU A 11 -4.57 4.27 12.85
C LEU A 11 -5.52 4.36 11.66
N ASP A 12 -6.74 4.89 11.84
CA ASP A 12 -7.65 5.21 10.75
C ASP A 12 -7.03 6.25 9.78
N TRP A 13 -6.48 7.36 10.30
CA TRP A 13 -5.81 8.35 9.46
C TRP A 13 -4.63 7.76 8.68
N LEU A 14 -3.81 6.92 9.33
CA LEU A 14 -2.70 6.21 8.68
C LEU A 14 -3.20 5.26 7.59
N ALA A 15 -4.30 4.52 7.83
CA ALA A 15 -4.88 3.63 6.83
C ALA A 15 -5.40 4.41 5.61
N GLN A 16 -5.99 5.59 5.81
CA GLN A 16 -6.44 6.46 4.73
C GLN A 16 -5.28 7.01 3.91
N ASP A 17 -4.22 7.48 4.56
CA ASP A 17 -3.03 8.00 3.88
C ASP A 17 -2.29 6.91 3.10
N LEU A 18 -2.18 5.70 3.67
CA LEU A 18 -1.63 4.55 2.96
C LEU A 18 -2.50 4.15 1.75
N SER A 19 -3.83 4.17 1.90
CA SER A 19 -4.75 3.87 0.80
C SER A 19 -4.62 4.89 -0.34
N ARG A 20 -4.44 6.18 0.00
CA ARG A 20 -4.20 7.25 -0.98
C ARG A 20 -2.85 7.07 -1.68
N ALA A 21 -1.78 6.79 -0.93
CA ALA A 21 -0.46 6.53 -1.49
C ALA A 21 -0.45 5.29 -2.40
N GLN A 22 -1.19 4.24 -2.04
CA GLN A 22 -1.38 3.07 -2.92
C GLN A 22 -2.07 3.46 -4.23
N GLY A 23 -3.14 4.26 -4.17
CA GLY A 23 -3.81 4.75 -5.38
C GLY A 23 -2.92 5.60 -6.28
N GLU A 24 -2.11 6.49 -5.69
CA GLU A 24 -1.12 7.30 -6.41
C GLU A 24 -0.02 6.42 -7.06
N TRP A 25 0.41 5.37 -6.36
CA TRP A 25 1.34 4.37 -6.89
C TRP A 25 0.75 3.61 -8.08
N GLU A 26 -0.45 3.05 -7.94
CA GLU A 26 -1.14 2.29 -9.00
C GLU A 26 -1.38 3.15 -10.24
N TYR A 27 -1.78 4.41 -10.05
CA TYR A 27 -1.92 5.36 -11.13
C TYR A 27 -0.59 5.60 -11.85
N SER A 28 0.47 5.93 -11.10
CA SER A 28 1.81 6.18 -11.67
C SER A 28 2.34 4.95 -12.41
N TRP A 29 2.09 3.76 -11.86
CA TRP A 29 2.48 2.50 -12.48
C TRP A 29 1.72 2.24 -13.79
N SER A 30 0.40 2.46 -13.82
CA SER A 30 -0.40 2.30 -15.04
C SER A 30 0.04 3.22 -16.18
N GLN A 31 0.46 4.45 -15.85
CA GLN A 31 0.99 5.40 -16.82
C GLN A 31 2.35 4.93 -17.37
N LEU A 32 3.19 4.36 -16.51
CA LEU A 32 4.48 3.80 -16.90
C LEU A 32 4.30 2.56 -17.79
N ASP A 33 3.43 1.62 -17.42
CA ASP A 33 3.15 0.41 -18.21
C ASP A 33 2.59 0.76 -19.60
N GLY A 34 1.62 1.68 -19.66
CA GLY A 34 1.09 2.17 -20.94
C GLY A 34 2.15 2.86 -21.80
N GLY A 35 3.03 3.67 -21.20
CA GLY A 35 4.14 4.32 -21.91
C GLY A 35 5.20 3.35 -22.40
N MET A 36 5.52 2.32 -21.62
CA MET A 36 6.51 1.29 -21.97
C MET A 36 5.99 0.38 -23.08
N GLY A 37 4.71 0.02 -23.09
CA GLY A 37 4.10 -0.72 -24.18
C GLY A 37 4.16 0.02 -25.52
N ALA A 38 3.97 1.35 -25.51
CA ALA A 38 4.14 2.17 -26.70
C ALA A 38 5.61 2.26 -27.15
N ALA A 39 6.54 2.42 -26.20
CA ALA A 39 7.97 2.53 -26.51
C ALA A 39 8.59 1.20 -27.00
N GLN A 40 8.13 0.06 -26.49
CA GLN A 40 8.59 -1.27 -26.91
C GLN A 40 8.44 -1.50 -28.42
N ALA A 41 7.41 -0.94 -29.04
CA ALA A 41 7.18 -1.05 -30.48
C ALA A 41 8.29 -0.39 -31.32
N GLU A 42 9.04 0.57 -30.74
CA GLU A 42 10.10 1.30 -31.42
C GLU A 42 11.51 0.76 -31.11
N TRP A 43 11.64 -0.11 -30.11
CA TRP A 43 12.94 -0.65 -29.71
C TRP A 43 13.41 -1.74 -30.66
N SER A 44 14.69 -1.68 -31.05
CA SER A 44 15.35 -2.73 -31.81
C SER A 44 16.77 -3.01 -31.31
N GLY A 45 17.27 -4.20 -31.61
CA GLY A 45 18.63 -4.61 -31.24
C GLY A 45 18.83 -4.84 -29.73
N GLN A 46 20.08 -4.78 -29.28
CA GLN A 46 20.46 -5.09 -27.89
C GLN A 46 19.87 -4.11 -26.85
N ALA A 47 19.59 -2.88 -27.25
CA ALA A 47 18.93 -1.89 -26.39
C ALA A 47 17.50 -2.32 -26.02
N ALA A 48 16.78 -3.00 -26.93
CA ALA A 48 15.44 -3.52 -26.68
C ALA A 48 15.45 -4.60 -25.59
N SER A 49 16.37 -5.56 -25.67
CA SER A 49 16.49 -6.63 -24.66
C SER A 49 16.89 -6.11 -23.27
N ALA A 50 17.73 -5.08 -23.21
CA ALA A 50 18.11 -4.47 -21.95
C ALA A 50 16.94 -3.67 -21.33
N ALA A 51 16.20 -2.95 -22.16
CA ALA A 51 15.04 -2.20 -21.72
C ALA A 51 13.87 -3.11 -21.29
N ASP A 52 13.65 -4.22 -22.01
CA ASP A 52 12.65 -5.25 -21.66
C ASP A 52 12.96 -5.94 -20.31
N SER A 53 14.21 -6.36 -20.10
CA SER A 53 14.63 -6.98 -18.83
C SER A 53 14.58 -6.00 -17.65
N THR A 54 14.95 -4.73 -17.88
CA THR A 54 14.79 -3.67 -16.87
C THR A 54 13.32 -3.44 -16.54
N TYR A 55 12.47 -3.38 -17.57
CA TYR A 55 11.04 -3.19 -17.39
C TYR A 55 10.38 -4.35 -16.65
N SER A 56 10.70 -5.59 -17.02
CA SER A 56 10.21 -6.79 -16.34
C SER A 56 10.59 -6.80 -14.86
N SER A 57 11.84 -6.45 -14.52
CA SER A 57 12.31 -6.36 -13.14
C SER A 57 11.59 -5.27 -12.35
N ALA A 58 11.37 -4.11 -12.98
CA ALA A 58 10.59 -3.03 -12.38
C ALA A 58 9.13 -3.44 -12.16
N SER A 59 8.52 -4.18 -13.10
CA SER A 59 7.15 -4.67 -13.01
C SER A 59 6.96 -5.67 -11.88
N GLN A 60 7.90 -6.61 -11.72
CA GLN A 60 7.92 -7.51 -10.59
C GLN A 60 7.98 -6.73 -9.26
N SER A 61 8.92 -5.79 -9.16
CA SER A 61 9.10 -4.97 -7.95
C SER A 61 7.87 -4.12 -7.63
N GLY A 62 7.19 -3.61 -8.66
CA GLY A 62 5.99 -2.81 -8.49
C GLY A 62 4.76 -3.59 -8.06
N GLN A 63 4.62 -4.83 -8.54
CA GLN A 63 3.60 -5.77 -8.06
C GLN A 63 3.86 -6.16 -6.60
N ASP A 64 5.10 -6.48 -6.25
CA ASP A 64 5.49 -6.82 -4.88
C ASP A 64 5.20 -5.64 -3.93
N LEU A 65 5.51 -4.40 -4.34
CA LEU A 65 5.19 -3.20 -3.56
C LEU A 65 3.68 -3.00 -3.38
N SER A 66 2.88 -3.21 -4.42
CA SER A 66 1.42 -3.12 -4.34
C SER A 66 0.87 -4.14 -3.33
N LEU A 67 1.33 -5.38 -3.37
CA LEU A 67 0.95 -6.43 -2.42
C LEU A 67 1.34 -6.06 -0.98
N MET A 68 2.58 -5.60 -0.76
CA MET A 68 3.03 -5.16 0.56
C MET A 68 2.20 -3.99 1.11
N LEU A 69 1.83 -3.03 0.26
CA LEU A 69 0.97 -1.92 0.66
C LEU A 69 -0.44 -2.40 1.04
N MET A 70 -1.03 -3.31 0.26
CA MET A 70 -2.32 -3.93 0.59
C MET A 70 -2.29 -4.64 1.95
N GLU A 71 -1.26 -5.45 2.20
CA GLU A 71 -1.08 -6.16 3.47
C GLU A 71 -0.89 -5.20 4.65
N LEU A 72 -0.09 -4.13 4.46
CA LEU A 72 0.13 -3.12 5.47
C LEU A 72 -1.16 -2.38 5.82
N ILE A 73 -1.94 -1.96 4.82
CA ILE A 73 -3.23 -1.28 5.03
C ILE A 73 -4.19 -2.20 5.80
N ALA A 74 -4.25 -3.49 5.43
CA ALA A 74 -5.07 -4.47 6.13
C ALA A 74 -4.64 -4.64 7.60
N ALA A 75 -3.34 -4.72 7.87
CA ALA A 75 -2.79 -4.84 9.21
C ALA A 75 -3.09 -3.60 10.08
N VAL A 76 -2.98 -2.40 9.51
CA VAL A 76 -3.31 -1.14 10.22
C VAL A 76 -4.80 -1.08 10.56
N ARG A 77 -5.68 -1.41 9.62
CA ARG A 77 -7.14 -1.46 9.86
C ARG A 77 -7.52 -2.50 10.91
N TYR A 78 -6.89 -3.68 10.86
CA TYR A 78 -7.10 -4.71 11.87
C TYR A 78 -6.65 -4.25 13.27
N ALA A 79 -5.53 -3.53 13.36
CA ALA A 79 -5.09 -2.95 14.62
C ALA A 79 -6.09 -1.91 15.13
N ASP A 80 -6.59 -1.01 14.27
CA ASP A 80 -7.60 -0.02 14.60
C ASP A 80 -8.88 -0.66 15.17
N ASP A 81 -9.39 -1.71 14.52
CA ASP A 81 -10.55 -2.48 14.98
C ASP A 81 -10.34 -3.11 16.37
N LEU A 82 -9.14 -3.62 16.65
CA LEU A 82 -8.80 -4.17 17.96
C LEU A 82 -8.81 -3.09 19.05
N TYR A 83 -8.24 -1.91 18.77
CA TYR A 83 -8.26 -0.78 19.71
C TYR A 83 -9.68 -0.31 19.96
N ALA A 84 -10.46 -0.06 18.90
CA ALA A 84 -11.86 0.38 19.01
C ALA A 84 -12.73 -0.65 19.76
N THR A 85 -12.43 -1.94 19.64
CA THR A 85 -13.12 -3.00 20.40
C THR A 85 -12.73 -2.99 21.87
N ALA A 86 -11.44 -2.84 22.18
CA ALA A 86 -10.95 -2.74 23.56
C ALA A 86 -11.53 -1.51 24.27
N GLU A 87 -11.56 -0.36 23.60
CA GLU A 87 -12.16 0.86 24.14
C GLU A 87 -13.65 0.71 24.43
N ARG A 88 -14.42 0.10 23.52
CA ARG A 88 -15.85 -0.20 23.75
C ARG A 88 -16.06 -1.14 24.93
N GLN A 89 -15.22 -2.17 25.09
CA GLN A 89 -15.30 -3.07 26.24
C GLN A 89 -15.03 -2.32 27.55
N VAL A 90 -13.96 -1.52 27.60
CA VAL A 90 -13.67 -0.69 28.78
C VAL A 90 -14.83 0.26 29.05
N ALA A 91 -15.30 1.03 28.08
CA ALA A 91 -16.43 1.95 28.27
C ALA A 91 -17.68 1.24 28.84
N SER A 92 -17.98 0.02 28.38
CA SER A 92 -19.11 -0.78 28.88
C SER A 92 -18.94 -1.27 30.33
N MET A 93 -17.70 -1.47 30.79
CA MET A 93 -17.41 -1.85 32.17
C MET A 93 -17.57 -0.68 33.14
N TRP A 94 -17.32 0.55 32.67
CA TRP A 94 -17.41 1.78 33.47
C TRP A 94 -18.77 2.48 33.37
N SER A 95 -19.66 2.04 32.47
CA SER A 95 -21.05 2.52 32.38
C SER A 95 -22.02 1.81 33.35
N LEU A 96 -21.49 1.03 34.28
CA LEU A 96 -22.20 0.41 35.42
C LEU A 96 -22.09 1.29 36.66
#